data_AF-A0A9D7D061-F1
#
_entry.id   AF-A0A9D7D061-F1
#
_cell.length_a   1.000
_cell.length_b   1.000
_cell.length_c   1.000
_cell.angle_alpha   90.00
_cell.angle_beta   90.00
_cell.angle_gamma   90.00
#
_symmetry.space_group_name_H-M   'P 1'
#
loop_
_entity.id
_entity.type
_entity.pdbx_description
1 polymer ?
#
loop_
_entity_poly.entity_id
_entity_poly.type
_entity_poly.pdbx_seq_one_letter_code
_entity_poly.pdbx_strand_id
1 'polypeptide(L)'
;MSNLQLFANLEVRATRVTAFVLAGRYLAFQNTSGRLSATFRPDAFTSVEVQSVGATNALDFPQAFSIVPSVVFSWGTFNLRAGLGYGNYSVPMVNLVLPKKTVVPDLDLYFVF
;
A
#
# COMPACT_ATOMS: atom_id res chain seq x y z
N MET A 1 12.81 -13.97 1.18
CA MET A 1 12.12 -12.93 0.39
C MET A 1 13.07 -11.76 0.28
N SER A 2 13.36 -11.28 -0.93
CA SER A 2 14.28 -10.14 -1.15
C SER A 2 13.51 -9.05 -1.89
N ASN A 3 13.48 -7.85 -1.34
CA ASN A 3 12.71 -6.72 -1.87
C ASN A 3 13.55 -5.44 -1.71
N LEU A 4 13.74 -4.72 -2.81
CA LEU A 4 14.32 -3.38 -2.83
C LEU A 4 13.25 -2.39 -3.31
N GLN A 5 12.79 -1.57 -2.37
CA GLN A 5 11.87 -0.47 -2.62
C GLN A 5 12.54 0.85 -2.25
N LEU A 6 12.47 1.81 -3.16
CA LEU A 6 12.79 3.19 -2.89
C LEU A 6 11.51 3.92 -2.52
N PHE A 7 11.57 4.70 -1.46
CA PHE A 7 10.47 5.51 -0.98
C PHE A 7 10.96 6.91 -0.67
N ALA A 8 10.23 7.91 -1.15
CA ALA A 8 10.53 9.31 -0.94
C ALA A 8 9.24 10.04 -0.54
N ASN A 9 9.34 10.87 0.50
CA ASN A 9 8.26 11.75 0.91
C ASN A 9 8.75 13.19 0.87
N LEU A 10 7.99 14.05 0.21
CA LEU A 10 8.17 15.49 0.27
C LEU A 10 6.99 16.09 1.05
N GLU A 11 7.26 16.73 2.18
CA GLU A 11 6.26 17.45 2.96
C GLU A 11 6.47 18.95 2.83
N VAL A 12 5.41 19.68 2.54
CA VAL A 12 5.39 21.16 2.49
C VAL A 12 4.27 21.64 3.40
N ARG A 13 4.63 22.33 4.49
CA ARG A 13 3.67 22.90 5.42
C ARG A 13 3.19 24.26 4.92
N ALA A 14 1.90 24.36 4.62
CA ALA A 14 1.29 25.63 4.25
C ALA A 14 0.87 26.43 5.50
N THR A 15 0.37 25.75 6.53
CA THR A 15 -0.01 26.36 7.81
C THR A 15 0.37 25.47 8.98
N ARG A 16 0.05 25.89 10.22
CA ARG A 16 0.17 25.05 11.42
C ARG A 16 -0.79 23.85 11.40
N VAL A 17 -1.87 23.94 10.62
CA VAL A 17 -2.94 22.93 10.54
C VAL A 17 -2.86 22.13 9.25
N THR A 18 -2.26 22.68 8.18
CA THR A 18 -2.32 22.07 6.84
C THR A 18 -0.92 21.82 6.27
N ALA A 19 -0.66 20.59 5.87
CA ALA A 19 0.54 20.20 5.15
C ALA A 19 0.17 19.44 3.86
N PHE A 20 0.97 19.64 2.83
CA PHE A 20 0.91 18.88 1.58
C PHE A 20 2.02 17.83 1.62
N VAL A 21 1.69 16.59 1.30
CA VAL A 21 2.64 15.48 1.29
C VAL A 21 2.59 14.79 -0.07
N LEU A 22 3.73 14.71 -0.75
CA LEU A 22 3.91 13.93 -1.97
C LEU A 22 4.72 12.68 -1.63
N ALA A 23 4.08 11.52 -1.72
CA ALA A 23 4.73 10.23 -1.51
C ALA A 23 5.03 9.56 -2.85
N GLY A 24 6.30 9.22 -3.08
CA GLY A 24 6.76 8.45 -4.22
C GLY A 24 7.28 7.09 -3.76
N ARG A 25 6.87 6.01 -4.43
CA ARG A 25 7.43 4.67 -4.25
C ARG A 25 7.85 4.13 -5.58
N TYR A 26 9.02 3.48 -5.60
CA TYR A 26 9.55 2.77 -6.75
C TYR A 26 10.05 1.40 -6.32
N LEU A 27 9.53 0.36 -6.95
CA LEU A 27 9.94 -1.02 -6.73
C LEU A 27 11.06 -1.34 -7.70
N ALA A 28 12.29 -1.39 -7.21
CA ALA A 28 13.44 -1.74 -8.04
C ALA A 28 13.57 -3.26 -8.22
N PHE A 29 13.27 -4.04 -7.17
CA PHE A 29 13.35 -5.50 -7.22
C PHE A 29 12.41 -6.13 -6.19
N GLN A 30 11.69 -7.20 -6.55
CA GLN A 30 10.91 -7.99 -5.61
C GLN A 30 10.86 -9.47 -5.99
N ASN A 31 11.39 -10.31 -5.11
CA ASN A 31 11.21 -11.76 -5.15
C ASN A 31 10.28 -12.17 -3.99
N THR A 32 9.01 -12.41 -4.30
CA THR A 32 7.97 -12.80 -3.34
C THR A 32 7.24 -14.05 -3.81
N SER A 33 7.08 -15.01 -2.91
CA SER A 33 6.23 -16.18 -3.09
C SER A 33 5.22 -16.21 -1.95
N GLY A 34 3.94 -16.37 -2.29
CA GLY A 34 2.85 -16.36 -1.32
C GLY A 34 1.96 -17.57 -1.50
N ARG A 35 1.68 -18.28 -0.41
CA ARG A 35 0.62 -19.29 -0.34
C ARG A 35 -0.50 -18.73 0.52
N LEU A 36 -1.64 -18.44 -0.09
CA LEU A 36 -2.86 -18.10 0.62
C LEU A 36 -3.67 -19.39 0.78
N SER A 37 -3.89 -19.85 2.02
CA SER A 37 -4.90 -20.86 2.32
C SER A 37 -5.97 -20.20 3.17
N ALA A 38 -7.20 -20.19 2.66
CA ALA A 38 -8.36 -19.74 3.41
C ALA A 38 -9.35 -20.90 3.48
N THR A 39 -9.69 -21.32 4.70
CA THR A 39 -10.71 -22.35 4.93
C THR A 39 -11.98 -21.66 5.39
N PHE A 40 -12.99 -21.64 4.52
CA PHE A 40 -14.33 -21.16 4.84
C PHE A 40 -15.19 -22.33 5.29
N ARG A 41 -15.82 -22.22 6.46
CA ARG A 41 -16.80 -23.20 6.96
C ARG A 41 -18.19 -22.56 6.98
N PRO A 42 -18.96 -22.62 5.89
CA PRO A 42 -20.31 -22.06 5.85
C PRO A 42 -21.28 -22.78 6.80
N ASP A 43 -21.02 -24.04 7.15
CA ASP A 43 -21.79 -24.83 8.13
C ASP A 43 -20.89 -25.86 8.86
N ALA A 44 -21.47 -26.67 9.76
CA ALA A 44 -20.75 -27.66 10.58
C ALA A 44 -20.23 -28.89 9.80
N PHE A 45 -20.67 -29.10 8.56
CA PHE A 45 -20.35 -30.28 7.74
C PHE A 45 -19.63 -29.93 6.44
N THR A 46 -19.58 -28.66 6.05
CA THR A 46 -19.02 -28.18 4.79
C THR A 46 -17.80 -27.29 5.05
N SER A 47 -16.64 -27.67 4.51
CA SER A 47 -15.46 -26.82 4.46
C SER A 47 -15.05 -26.57 3.02
N VAL A 48 -15.01 -25.30 2.63
CA VAL A 48 -14.46 -24.84 1.35
C VAL A 48 -13.03 -24.37 1.61
N GLU A 49 -12.06 -25.13 1.15
CA GLU A 49 -10.65 -24.74 1.22
C GLU A 49 -10.24 -24.05 -0.08
N VAL A 50 -10.01 -22.74 -0.02
CA VAL A 50 -9.47 -21.97 -1.12
C VAL A 50 -7.95 -21.94 -0.97
N GLN A 51 -7.27 -22.82 -1.69
CA GLN A 51 -5.81 -22.77 -1.82
C GLN A 51 -5.44 -21.96 -3.06
N SER A 52 -4.79 -20.82 -2.86
CA SER A 52 -4.17 -20.04 -3.93
C SER A 52 -2.66 -20.02 -3.72
N VAL A 53 -1.92 -20.57 -4.69
CA VAL A 53 -0.46 -20.54 -4.71
C VAL A 53 -0.04 -19.52 -5.75
N GLY A 54 0.38 -18.34 -5.29
CA GLY A 54 0.97 -17.30 -6.13
C GLY A 54 2.49 -17.38 -6.05
N ALA A 55 3.11 -18.01 -7.05
CA ALA A 55 4.55 -17.91 -7.25
C ALA A 55 4.82 -16.79 -8.25
N THR A 56 5.27 -15.63 -7.76
CA THR A 56 5.84 -14.60 -8.60
C THR A 56 7.34 -14.88 -8.73
N ASN A 57 7.70 -15.68 -9.74
CA ASN A 57 9.10 -15.77 -10.17
C ASN A 57 9.46 -14.40 -10.73
N ALA A 58 10.39 -13.70 -10.06
CA ALA A 58 11.06 -12.48 -10.52
C ALA A 58 10.24 -11.74 -11.59
N LEU A 59 9.16 -11.07 -11.15
CA LEU A 59 8.43 -10.24 -12.09
C LEU A 59 9.41 -9.15 -12.53
N ASP A 60 9.78 -9.27 -13.79
CA ASP A 60 10.32 -8.23 -14.64
C ASP A 60 9.26 -7.11 -14.66
N PHE A 61 9.15 -6.40 -13.54
CA PHE A 61 8.39 -5.17 -13.38
C PHE A 61 9.40 -4.04 -13.47
N PRO A 62 9.98 -3.74 -14.65
CA PRO A 62 11.02 -2.73 -14.75
C PRO A 62 10.56 -1.33 -14.31
N GLN A 63 9.28 -1.12 -13.95
CA GLN A 63 8.69 0.19 -13.70
C GLN A 63 7.48 0.17 -12.73
N ALA A 64 7.50 -0.66 -11.67
CA ALA A 64 6.43 -0.58 -10.66
C ALA A 64 6.66 0.65 -9.77
N PHE A 65 5.81 1.67 -9.93
CA PHE A 65 5.91 2.92 -9.17
C PHE A 65 4.53 3.41 -8.72
N SER A 66 4.49 4.23 -7.68
CA SER A 66 3.31 4.97 -7.28
C SER A 66 3.67 6.37 -6.83
N ILE A 67 2.89 7.35 -7.26
CA ILE A 67 2.99 8.74 -6.79
C ILE A 67 1.65 9.11 -6.17
N VAL A 68 1.68 9.57 -4.93
CA VAL A 68 0.50 9.84 -4.11
C VAL A 68 0.63 11.24 -3.50
N PRO A 69 0.02 12.26 -4.11
CA PRO A 69 -0.21 13.53 -3.44
C PRO A 69 -1.29 13.37 -2.38
N SER A 70 -1.08 14.00 -1.24
CA SER A 70 -1.97 13.97 -0.08
C SER A 70 -1.92 15.29 0.67
N VAL A 71 -2.98 15.56 1.42
CA VAL A 71 -3.12 16.71 2.32
C VAL A 71 -3.32 16.18 3.72
N VAL A 72 -2.60 16.76 4.67
CA VAL A 72 -2.70 16.46 6.10
C VAL A 72 -3.33 17.66 6.79
N PHE A 73 -4.38 17.41 7.56
CA PHE A 73 -5.01 18.35 8.48
C PHE A 73 -4.73 17.93 9.92
N SER A 74 -4.12 18.83 10.68
CA SER A 74 -3.66 18.60 12.06
C SER A 74 -4.31 19.60 13.01
N TRP A 75 -5.20 19.11 13.87
CA TRP A 75 -5.90 19.88 14.90
C TRP A 75 -5.41 19.46 16.29
N GLY A 76 -4.19 19.86 16.62
CA GLY A 76 -3.56 19.52 17.90
C GLY A 76 -3.25 18.02 18.00
N THR A 77 -4.11 17.27 18.69
CA THR A 77 -3.95 15.82 18.88
C THR A 77 -4.52 15.00 17.72
N PHE A 78 -5.40 15.56 16.90
CA PHE A 78 -6.09 14.84 15.81
C PHE A 78 -5.45 15.15 14.45
N ASN A 79 -5.10 14.11 13.69
CA ASN A 79 -4.53 14.25 12.34
C ASN A 79 -5.33 13.42 11.35
N LEU A 80 -5.71 14.06 10.24
CA LEU A 80 -6.37 13.44 9.10
C LEU A 80 -5.49 13.64 7.86
N ARG A 81 -5.08 12.54 7.22
CA ARG A 81 -4.40 12.55 5.93
C ARG A 81 -5.34 11.99 4.88
N ALA A 82 -5.54 12.74 3.80
CA ALA A 82 -6.32 12.31 2.67
C ALA A 82 -5.56 12.60 1.38
N GLY A 83 -5.49 11.62 0.48
CA GLY A 83 -4.73 11.69 -0.75
C GLY A 83 -5.25 10.73 -1.80
N LEU A 84 -4.88 11.03 -3.04
CA LEU A 84 -5.25 10.21 -4.18
C LEU A 84 -4.09 10.20 -5.15
N GLY A 85 -3.50 9.03 -5.33
CA GLY A 85 -2.37 8.81 -6.21
C GLY A 85 -2.69 7.95 -7.41
N TYR A 86 -1.65 7.74 -8.21
CA TYR A 86 -1.67 6.86 -9.36
C TYR A 86 -0.42 5.99 -9.40
N GLY A 87 -0.60 4.72 -9.72
CA GLY A 87 0.48 3.77 -9.93
C GLY A 87 0.14 2.38 -9.42
N ASN A 88 1.16 1.63 -9.05
CA ASN A 88 1.02 0.27 -8.55
C ASN A 88 0.59 0.29 -7.08
N TYR A 89 -0.60 -0.24 -6.80
CA TYR A 89 -1.10 -0.30 -5.44
C TYR A 89 -0.32 -1.34 -4.64
N SER A 90 0.20 -0.93 -3.49
CA SER A 90 0.93 -1.80 -2.57
C SER A 90 0.05 -2.09 -1.36
N VAL A 91 -0.29 -3.35 -1.16
CA VAL A 91 -1.10 -3.81 -0.03
C VAL A 91 -0.23 -3.83 1.22
N PRO A 92 -0.47 -2.95 2.22
CA PRO A 92 0.45 -2.76 3.35
C PRO A 92 0.67 -4.01 4.22
N MET A 93 -0.33 -4.88 4.33
CA MET A 93 -0.27 -6.06 5.22
C MET A 93 0.61 -7.20 4.69
N VAL A 94 0.71 -7.36 3.37
CA VAL A 94 1.36 -8.53 2.74
C VAL A 94 2.53 -8.14 1.85
N ASN A 95 2.89 -6.84 1.84
CA ASN A 95 3.92 -6.27 0.97
C ASN A 95 3.76 -6.73 -0.51
N LEU A 96 2.51 -6.88 -0.94
CA LEU A 96 2.17 -7.29 -2.30
C LEU A 96 1.92 -6.05 -3.14
N VAL A 97 2.63 -5.92 -4.25
CA VAL A 97 2.42 -4.85 -5.21
C VAL A 97 1.59 -5.38 -6.37
N LEU A 98 0.44 -4.76 -6.63
CA LEU A 98 -0.39 -5.13 -7.76
C LEU A 98 0.30 -4.68 -9.06
N PRO A 99 0.41 -5.55 -10.07
CA PRO A 99 1.08 -5.25 -11.34
C PRO A 99 0.38 -4.15 -12.15
N LYS A 100 -0.93 -3.97 -11.91
CA LYS A 100 -1.78 -3.04 -12.65
C LYS A 100 -1.67 -1.64 -12.04
N LYS A 101 -1.41 -0.64 -12.90
CA LYS A 101 -1.53 0.77 -12.52
C LYS A 101 -3.01 1.09 -12.24
N THR A 102 -3.28 1.62 -11.07
CA THR A 102 -4.62 1.99 -10.62
C THR A 102 -4.55 3.28 -9.82
N VAL A 103 -5.73 3.80 -9.49
CA VAL A 103 -5.88 4.85 -8.48
C VAL A 103 -5.50 4.28 -7.12
N VAL A 104 -4.63 4.98 -6.40
CA VAL A 104 -4.12 4.62 -5.08
C VAL A 104 -4.74 5.58 -4.06
N PRO A 105 -5.84 5.21 -3.37
CA PRO A 105 -6.37 6.03 -2.31
C PRO A 105 -5.44 5.99 -1.10
N ASP A 106 -5.26 7.14 -0.46
CA ASP A 106 -4.49 7.31 0.76
C ASP A 106 -5.38 8.01 1.79
N LEU A 107 -5.80 7.28 2.80
CA LEU A 107 -6.62 7.80 3.89
C LEU A 107 -6.07 7.26 5.19
N ASP A 108 -5.61 8.16 6.05
CA ASP A 108 -5.05 7.82 7.34
C ASP A 108 -5.57 8.78 8.41
N LEU A 109 -5.81 8.24 9.60
CA LEU A 109 -6.34 8.95 10.74
C LEU A 109 -5.58 8.50 11.97
N TYR A 110 -4.87 9.43 12.60
CA TYR A 110 -4.05 9.12 13.76
C TYR A 110 -4.10 10.23 14.81
N PHE A 111 -3.88 9.83 16.06
CA PHE A 111 -3.82 10.72 17.21
C PHE A 111 -2.39 10.80 17.74
N VAL A 112 -1.96 12.00 18.12
CA VAL A 112 -0.68 12.24 18.80
C VAL A 112 -1.01 12.71 20.22
N PHE A 113 -0.43 12.04 21.24
CA PHE A 113 -0.64 12.30 22.66
C PHE A 113 0.59 12.95 23.29
#